data_AF-A0A2V5QP87-F1
#
_entry.id   AF-A0A2V5QP87-F1
#
_cell.length_a   1.000
_cell.length_b   1.000
_cell.length_c   1.000
_cell.angle_alpha   90.00
_cell.angle_beta   90.00
_cell.angle_gamma   90.00
#
_symmetry.space_group_name_H-M   'P 1'
#
loop_
_entity.id
_entity.type
_entity.pdbx_description
1 polymer ?
#
loop_
_entity_poly.entity_id
_entity_poly.type
_entity_poly.pdbx_seq_one_letter_code
_entity_poly.pdbx_strand_id
1 'polypeptide(L)' 'MDGVNAEVARIFAAKEQRRQDLARLPFPEKVRAVMKLQEMAATILQARGKHVRPWRIVEDALDASATKS' A
#
# COMPACT_ATOMS: atom_id res chain seq x y z
N MET A 1 0.03 33.13 13.38
CA MET A 1 0.78 31.87 13.21
C MET A 1 -0.16 30.72 12.79
N ASP A 2 -1.34 31.04 12.27
CA ASP A 2 -2.49 30.11 12.25
C ASP A 2 -2.62 29.36 10.92
N GLY A 3 -2.03 29.88 9.83
CA GLY A 3 -2.04 29.25 8.51
C GLY A 3 -1.26 27.93 8.45
N VAL A 4 -0.12 27.85 9.12
CA VAL A 4 0.71 26.62 9.17
C VAL A 4 -0.04 25.49 9.87
N ASN A 5 -0.80 25.79 10.93
CA ASN A 5 -1.59 24.81 11.66
C ASN A 5 -2.75 24.27 10.79
N ALA A 6 -3.41 25.15 10.03
CA ALA A 6 -4.47 24.76 9.10
C ALA A 6 -3.98 23.88 7.94
N GLU A 7 -2.79 24.17 7.40
CA GLU A 7 -2.18 23.35 6.33
C GLU A 7 -1.80 21.96 6.83
N VAL A 8 -1.19 21.87 8.01
CA VAL A 8 -0.85 20.60 8.65
C VAL A 8 -2.12 19.77 8.90
N ALA A 9 -3.18 20.38 9.43
CA ALA A 9 -4.46 19.71 9.65
C ALA A 9 -5.06 19.15 8.34
N ARG A 10 -4.98 19.92 7.24
CA ARG A 10 -5.44 19.47 5.91
C ARG A 10 -4.67 18.24 5.44
N ILE A 11 -3.34 18.23 5.61
CA ILE A 11 -2.49 17.08 5.22
C ILE A 11 -2.87 15.84 6.03
N PHE A 12 -3.10 15.98 7.33
CA PHE A 12 -3.53 14.86 8.17
C PHE A 12 -4.90 14.33 7.78
N ALA A 13 -5.87 15.21 7.50
CA ALA A 13 -7.20 14.84 7.03
C ALA A 13 -7.14 14.07 5.69
N ALA A 14 -6.34 14.55 4.73
CA ALA A 14 -6.15 13.85 3.45
C ALA A 14 -5.50 12.47 3.62
N LYS A 15 -4.52 12.35 4.54
CA LYS A 15 -3.90 11.05 4.88
C LYS A 15 -4.90 10.10 5.54
N GLU A 16 -5.78 10.61 6.39
CA GLU A 16 -6.81 9.81 7.05
C GLU A 16 -7.85 9.31 6.06
N GLN A 17 -8.35 10.19 5.18
CA GLN A 17 -9.27 9.78 4.10
C GLN A 17 -8.66 8.66 3.25
N ARG A 18 -7.40 8.82 2.84
CA ARG A 18 -6.69 7.78 2.08
C ARG A 18 -6.60 6.46 2.84
N ARG A 19 -6.38 6.46 4.16
CA ARG A 19 -6.36 5.23 4.98
C ARG A 19 -7.73 4.55 4.97
N GLN A 20 -8.80 5.32 5.10
CA GLN A 20 -10.17 4.78 5.06
C GLN A 20 -10.49 4.16 3.69
N ASP A 21 -10.09 4.82 2.61
CA ASP A 21 -10.31 4.31 1.25
C ASP A 21 -9.53 3.00 1.02
N LEU A 22 -8.26 2.96 1.45
CA LEU A 22 -7.45 1.73 1.40
C LEU A 22 -8.03 0.61 2.28
N ALA A 23 -8.57 0.94 3.45
CA ALA A 23 -9.19 -0.03 4.35
C ALA A 23 -10.49 -0.62 3.76
N ARG A 24 -11.19 0.12 2.90
CA ARG A 24 -12.40 -0.34 2.19
C ARG A 24 -12.12 -1.19 0.97
N LEU A 25 -10.88 -1.21 0.46
CA LEU A 25 -10.55 -2.01 -0.72
C LEU A 25 -10.83 -3.51 -0.51
N PRO A 26 -11.26 -4.22 -1.56
CA PRO A 26 -11.33 -5.68 -1.55
C PRO A 26 -10.00 -6.32 -1.16
N PHE A 27 -10.06 -7.53 -0.60
CA PHE A 27 -8.85 -8.25 -0.18
C PHE A 27 -7.80 -8.40 -1.30
N PRO A 28 -8.15 -8.75 -2.56
CA PRO A 28 -7.16 -8.85 -3.64
C PRO A 28 -6.43 -7.53 -3.90
N GLU A 29 -7.15 -6.41 -3.87
CA GLU A 29 -6.57 -5.08 -4.09
C GLU A 29 -5.63 -4.66 -2.97
N LYS A 30 -5.95 -5.02 -1.73
CA LYS A 30 -5.04 -4.80 -0.59
C LYS A 30 -3.74 -5.59 -0.77
N VAL A 31 -3.83 -6.84 -1.21
CA VAL A 31 -2.65 -7.68 -1.46
C VAL A 31 -1.81 -7.12 -2.61
N ARG A 32 -2.43 -6.69 -3.71
CA ARG A 32 -1.75 -6.01 -4.84
C ARG A 32 -0.99 -4.77 -4.37
N ALA A 33 -1.62 -3.94 -3.52
CA ALA A 33 -0.98 -2.75 -2.96
C ALA A 33 0.26 -3.10 -2.11
N VAL A 34 0.19 -4.13 -1.27
CA VAL A 34 1.33 -4.59 -0.46
C VAL A 34 2.47 -5.12 -1.33
N MET A 35 2.16 -5.90 -2.37
CA MET A 35 3.18 -6.41 -3.29
C MET A 35 3.95 -5.26 -3.98
N LYS A 36 3.23 -4.23 -4.46
CA LYS A 36 3.86 -3.06 -5.06
C LYS A 36 4.78 -2.31 -4.08
N LEU A 37 4.37 -2.20 -2.82
CA LEU A 37 5.21 -1.61 -1.77
C LEU A 37 6.46 -2.45 -1.51
N GLN A 38 6.35 -3.77 -1.51
CA GLN A 38 7.48 -4.68 -1.36
C GLN A 38 8.47 -4.58 -2.52
N GLU A 39 7.99 -4.43 -3.76
CA GLU A 39 8.84 -4.21 -4.93
C GLU A 39 9.67 -2.93 -4.79
N MET A 40 9.01 -1.81 -4.47
CA MET A 40 9.69 -0.53 -4.26
C MET A 40 10.73 -0.62 -3.14
N ALA A 41 10.38 -1.27 -2.03
CA ALA A 41 11.30 -1.48 -0.91
C ALA A 41 12.47 -2.38 -1.30
N ALA A 42 12.23 -3.45 -2.08
CA ALA A 42 13.26 -4.36 -2.53
C ALA A 42 14.30 -3.65 -3.40
N THR A 43 13.89 -2.75 -4.31
CA THR A 43 14.83 -1.94 -5.10
C THR A 43 15.79 -1.15 -4.21
N ILE A 44 15.26 -0.48 -3.17
CA ILE A 44 16.06 0.32 -2.23
C ILE A 44 17.02 -0.58 -1.43
N LEU A 45 16.55 -1.75 -0.97
CA LEU A 45 17.36 -2.67 -0.17
C LEU A 45 18.43 -3.37 -1.00
N GLN A 46 18.14 -3.74 -2.25
CA GLN A 46 19.10 -4.31 -3.18
C GLN A 46 20.20 -3.31 -3.54
N ALA A 47 19.85 -2.04 -3.75
CA ALA A 47 20.83 -0.97 -3.95
C ALA A 47 21.79 -0.81 -2.75
N ARG A 48 21.36 -1.24 -1.56
CA ARG A 48 22.19 -1.28 -0.33
C ARG A 48 22.92 -2.60 -0.13
N GLY A 49 22.99 -3.46 -1.15
CA GLY A 49 23.69 -4.76 -1.11
C GLY A 49 22.94 -5.86 -0.37
N LYS A 50 21.68 -5.64 0.04
CA LYS A 50 20.87 -6.70 0.68
C LYS A 50 20.19 -7.57 -0.37
N HIS A 51 20.33 -8.88 -0.23
CA HIS A 51 19.61 -9.83 -1.06
C HIS A 51 18.18 -10.00 -0.55
N VAL A 52 17.22 -9.39 -1.24
CA VAL A 52 15.78 -9.49 -0.95
C VAL A 52 14.99 -9.82 -2.20
N ARG A 53 13.97 -10.68 -2.07
CA ARG A 53 13.04 -11.04 -3.15
C ARG A 53 11.61 -10.66 -2.72
N PRO A 54 10.92 -9.80 -3.49
CA PRO A 54 9.49 -9.53 -3.30
C PRO A 54 8.66 -10.80 -3.40
N TRP A 55 7.51 -10.83 -2.74
CA TRP A 55 6.55 -11.92 -2.91
C TRP A 55 6.00 -11.95 -4.33
N ARG A 56 5.76 -13.15 -4.85
CA ARG A 56 5.03 -13.38 -6.09
C ARG A 56 3.86 -14.31 -5.79
N ILE A 57 2.65 -13.82 -6.03
CA ILE A 57 1.42 -14.60 -5.89
C ILE A 57 0.91 -14.84 -7.31
N VAL A 58 0.44 -16.06 -7.57
CA VAL A 58 -0.18 -16.40 -8.86
C VAL A 58 -1.51 -15.67 -8.95
N GLU A 59 -1.72 -14.91 -10.02
CA GLU A 59 -2.86 -13.98 -10.17
C GLU A 59 -4.21 -14.71 -10.09
N ASP A 60 -4.27 -15.93 -10.65
CA ASP A 60 -5.43 -16.83 -10.57
C ASP A 60 -5.86 -17.16 -9.12
N ALA A 61 -4.91 -17.18 -8.18
CA ALA A 61 -5.20 -17.46 -6.76
C ALA A 61 -5.81 -16.24 -6.04
N LEU A 62 -5.56 -15.02 -6.53
CA LEU A 62 -6.10 -13.80 -5.95
C LEU A 62 -7.55 -13.56 -6.42
N ASP A 63 -7.85 -13.83 -7.69
CA ASP A 63 -9.19 -13.65 -8.25
C ASP A 63 -10.18 -14.71 -7.75
N ALA A 64 -9.72 -15.94 -7.48
CA ALA A 64 -10.52 -17.00 -6.85
C ALA A 64 -10.94 -16.67 -5.40
N SER A 65 -10.20 -15.79 -4.72
CA SER A 65 -10.54 -15.33 -3.37
C SER A 65 -11.62 -14.23 -3.36
N ALA A 66 -11.82 -13.55 -4.50
CA ALA A 66 -12.79 -12.46 -4.64
C ALA A 66 -14.25 -12.94 -4.74
N THR A 67 -14.46 -14.18 -5.19
CA THR A 67 -15.80 -14.78 -5.38
C THR A 67 -16.34 -15.49 -4.14
N LYS A 68 -15.56 -15.57 -3.05
CA LYS A 68 -15.91 -16.31 -1.83
C LYS A 68 -16.24 -15.43 -0.61
N SER A 69 -16.34 -14.10 -0.77
CA SER A 69 -16.65 -13.16 0.32
C SER A 69 -17.98 -12.46 0.11
#